data_AF-A0A4P6I0K7-F1
#
_entry.id   AF-A0A4P6I0K7-F1
#
_cell.length_a   1.000
_cell.length_b   1.000
_cell.length_c   1.000
_cell.angle_alpha   90.00
_cell.angle_beta   90.00
_cell.angle_gamma   90.00
#
_symmetry.space_group_name_H-M   'P 1'
#
loop_
_entity.id
_entity.type
_entity.pdbx_description
1 polymer ?
#
loop_
_entity_poly.entity_id
_entity_poly.type
_entity_poly.pdbx_seq_one_letter_code
_entity_poly.pdbx_strand_id
1 'polypeptide(L)'
;MDKTLFDLSGLQATELDAGQVFSGTPSGKAVQGFDAPCRYTPTPSPDYLFHESSRDIIVWFLERSDPLYVFGPTGSGKTSLVKELAARLHYPVFEVTAHGRLEFADLVGHLAVRDGSMDYAYGPLTLAMRHGGLFLLNEIDLVSPDVAAGCNGVLDGQPLCLAENGGELVSPHPLFRFVATANTNGAFDETGLYQGTLQQNLAFMDRFWLCEVGYPEEQAEMALLAGRTAMLPEDVRARMVHFANEVRRLFVGEAAGEITKTIEVTFSTRTLLRWADLTVRFQPLAHQGIQPVTYALDRALGYRASRETRALLHELAQRIFPVAG
;
A
#
# COMPACT_ATOMS: atom_id res chain seq x y z
N MET A 1 -12.72 19.40 -25.00
CA MET A 1 -12.66 18.12 -24.26
C MET A 1 -11.22 17.65 -24.26
N ASP A 2 -10.65 17.50 -23.07
CA ASP A 2 -9.28 17.01 -22.88
C ASP A 2 -9.17 15.60 -23.47
N LYS A 3 -8.31 15.40 -24.47
CA LYS A 3 -8.15 14.10 -25.17
C LYS A 3 -7.73 12.98 -24.20
N THR A 4 -7.25 13.33 -23.01
CA THR A 4 -6.82 12.38 -21.97
C THR A 4 -7.95 11.68 -21.23
N LEU A 5 -9.16 12.27 -21.19
CA LEU A 5 -10.32 11.73 -20.46
C LEU A 5 -11.23 10.84 -21.32
N PHE A 6 -10.96 10.73 -22.63
CA PHE A 6 -11.78 9.94 -23.57
C PHE A 6 -11.86 8.45 -23.16
N ASP A 7 -10.77 7.91 -22.62
CA ASP A 7 -10.67 6.52 -22.18
C ASP A 7 -11.62 6.22 -20.99
N LEU A 8 -11.92 7.22 -20.16
CA LEU A 8 -12.77 7.04 -18.97
C LEU A 8 -14.26 7.03 -19.32
N SER A 9 -14.69 7.75 -20.36
CA SER A 9 -16.09 7.76 -20.79
C SER A 9 -16.53 6.48 -21.51
N GLY A 10 -15.57 5.67 -22.00
CA GLY A 10 -15.85 4.42 -22.71
C GLY A 10 -15.99 3.19 -21.83
N LEU A 11 -15.59 3.27 -20.55
CA LEU A 11 -15.58 2.15 -19.62
C LEU A 11 -16.96 1.52 -19.46
N GLN A 12 -17.07 0.21 -19.69
CA GLN A 12 -18.31 -0.55 -19.48
C GLN A 12 -18.19 -1.41 -18.23
N ALA A 13 -19.13 -1.21 -17.31
CA ALA A 13 -19.26 -2.08 -16.14
C ALA A 13 -19.63 -3.50 -16.59
N THR A 14 -19.00 -4.50 -15.98
CA THR A 14 -19.31 -5.92 -16.22
C THR A 14 -19.26 -6.71 -14.92
N GLU A 15 -19.88 -7.89 -14.96
CA GLU A 15 -19.64 -8.93 -13.96
C GLU A 15 -18.52 -9.86 -14.43
N LEU A 16 -17.64 -10.19 -13.50
CA LEU A 16 -16.55 -11.14 -13.64
C LEU A 16 -16.77 -12.29 -12.65
N ASP A 17 -16.11 -13.43 -12.86
CA ASP A 17 -16.07 -14.51 -11.88
C ASP A 17 -14.96 -14.25 -10.86
N ALA A 18 -15.33 -14.05 -9.59
CA ALA A 18 -14.42 -13.75 -8.51
C ALA A 18 -13.32 -14.80 -8.32
N GLY A 19 -13.66 -16.08 -8.47
CA GLY A 19 -12.71 -17.18 -8.40
C GLY A 19 -11.72 -17.12 -9.57
N GLN A 20 -12.22 -16.88 -10.78
CA GLN A 20 -11.37 -16.71 -11.95
C GLN A 20 -10.39 -15.53 -11.79
N VAL A 21 -10.85 -14.42 -11.20
CA VAL A 21 -10.06 -13.19 -11.00
C VAL A 21 -9.02 -13.37 -9.89
N PHE A 22 -9.41 -13.88 -8.72
CA PHE A 22 -8.57 -13.88 -7.53
C PHE A 22 -7.78 -15.17 -7.30
N SER A 23 -8.31 -16.33 -7.69
CA SER A 23 -7.66 -17.65 -7.51
C SER A 23 -7.30 -18.35 -8.83
N GLY A 24 -7.73 -17.81 -9.97
CA GLY A 24 -7.55 -18.43 -11.29
C GLY A 24 -8.48 -19.61 -11.56
N THR A 25 -9.37 -19.97 -10.63
CA THR A 25 -10.31 -21.09 -10.77
C THR A 25 -11.75 -20.56 -10.63
N PRO A 26 -12.64 -20.80 -11.63
CA PRO A 26 -14.01 -20.32 -11.57
C PRO A 26 -14.75 -20.77 -10.31
N SER A 27 -15.46 -19.85 -9.69
CA SER A 27 -16.23 -20.08 -8.46
C SER A 27 -17.74 -19.97 -8.67
N GLY A 28 -18.18 -19.36 -9.77
CA GLY A 28 -19.55 -18.94 -10.01
C GLY A 28 -19.99 -17.70 -9.22
N LYS A 29 -19.14 -17.15 -8.35
CA LYS A 29 -19.45 -15.93 -7.58
C LYS A 29 -19.15 -14.70 -8.45
N ALA A 30 -20.17 -13.89 -8.70
CA ALA A 30 -20.02 -12.64 -9.45
C ALA A 30 -19.26 -11.58 -8.64
N VAL A 31 -18.44 -10.79 -9.32
CA VAL A 31 -17.80 -9.57 -8.81
C VAL A 31 -17.87 -8.48 -9.87
N GLN A 32 -18.12 -7.24 -9.45
CA GLN A 32 -18.22 -6.10 -10.35
C GLN A 32 -16.82 -5.60 -10.74
N GLY A 33 -16.65 -5.25 -12.01
CA GLY A 33 -15.44 -4.69 -12.56
C GLY A 33 -15.71 -3.98 -13.90
N PHE A 34 -14.68 -3.84 -14.71
CA PHE A 34 -14.79 -3.31 -16.07
C PHE A 34 -14.41 -4.38 -17.11
N ASP A 35 -15.03 -4.30 -18.28
CA ASP A 35 -14.82 -5.25 -19.38
C ASP A 35 -13.38 -5.26 -19.90
N ALA A 36 -12.72 -4.11 -19.89
CA ALA A 36 -11.32 -3.94 -20.28
C ALA A 36 -10.58 -2.94 -19.38
N PRO A 37 -9.26 -3.09 -19.21
CA PRO A 37 -8.44 -2.08 -18.56
C PRO A 37 -8.36 -0.80 -19.41
N CYS A 38 -8.11 0.33 -18.76
CA CYS A 38 -7.81 1.59 -19.41
C CYS A 38 -6.43 2.12 -18.98
N ARG A 39 -6.04 3.29 -19.50
CA ARG A 39 -4.77 3.95 -19.13
C ARG A 39 -4.59 4.26 -17.64
N TYR A 40 -5.68 4.30 -16.87
CA TYR A 40 -5.69 4.55 -15.43
C TYR A 40 -5.76 3.26 -14.61
N THR A 41 -5.96 2.11 -15.26
CA THR A 41 -5.95 0.81 -14.60
C THR A 41 -4.49 0.42 -14.29
N PRO A 42 -4.14 0.05 -13.05
CA PRO A 42 -2.80 -0.42 -12.75
C PRO A 42 -2.47 -1.69 -13.52
N THR A 43 -1.20 -1.91 -13.84
CA THR A 43 -0.74 -3.16 -14.45
C THR A 43 -0.73 -4.27 -13.38
N PRO A 44 -1.45 -5.39 -13.59
CA PRO A 44 -1.40 -6.51 -12.65
C PRO A 44 -0.01 -7.14 -12.66
N SER A 45 0.45 -7.60 -11.50
CA SER A 45 1.70 -8.33 -11.37
C SER A 45 1.43 -9.83 -11.56
N PRO A 46 1.96 -10.48 -12.61
CA PRO A 46 1.69 -11.89 -12.90
C PRO A 46 2.03 -12.82 -11.74
N ASP A 47 3.10 -12.49 -11.01
CA ASP A 47 3.63 -13.27 -9.89
C ASP A 47 3.20 -12.71 -8.52
N TYR A 48 2.11 -11.93 -8.47
CA TYR A 48 1.60 -11.43 -7.19
C TYR A 48 1.09 -12.58 -6.33
N LEU A 49 1.62 -12.68 -5.11
CA LEU A 49 1.20 -13.67 -4.13
C LEU A 49 0.15 -13.07 -3.21
N PHE A 50 -1.11 -13.48 -3.36
CA PHE A 50 -2.11 -13.23 -2.32
C PHE A 50 -1.84 -14.12 -1.11
N HIS A 51 -1.95 -13.53 0.07
CA HIS A 51 -1.80 -14.21 1.36
C HIS A 51 -2.99 -13.87 2.25
N GLU A 52 -3.03 -14.41 3.47
CA GLU A 52 -4.20 -14.33 4.33
C GLU A 52 -4.73 -12.91 4.60
N SER A 53 -3.87 -11.90 4.71
CA SER A 53 -4.28 -10.50 4.89
C SER A 53 -4.95 -9.88 3.66
N SER A 54 -4.98 -10.60 2.53
CA SER A 54 -5.72 -10.18 1.33
C SER A 54 -7.21 -10.45 1.44
N ARG A 55 -7.64 -11.34 2.35
CA ARG A 55 -9.02 -11.86 2.43
C ARG A 55 -10.03 -10.73 2.64
N ASP A 56 -9.80 -9.85 3.60
CA ASP A 56 -10.76 -8.80 3.94
C ASP A 56 -10.96 -7.82 2.78
N ILE A 57 -9.88 -7.45 2.10
CA ILE A 57 -9.94 -6.55 0.95
C ILE A 57 -10.59 -7.24 -0.26
N ILE A 58 -10.35 -8.54 -0.46
CA ILE A 58 -11.05 -9.33 -1.48
C ILE A 58 -12.56 -9.30 -1.19
N VAL A 59 -12.99 -9.58 0.05
CA VAL A 59 -14.41 -9.53 0.44
C VAL A 59 -15.00 -8.15 0.20
N TRP A 60 -14.26 -7.10 0.55
CA TRP A 60 -14.68 -5.72 0.28
C TRP A 60 -14.89 -5.42 -1.21
N PHE A 61 -14.09 -6.02 -2.12
CA PHE A 61 -14.33 -5.91 -3.56
C PHE A 61 -15.54 -6.72 -4.06
N LEU A 62 -15.90 -7.82 -3.38
CA LEU A 62 -17.04 -8.66 -3.75
C LEU A 62 -18.39 -7.98 -3.46
N GLU A 63 -18.41 -7.07 -2.51
CA GLU A 63 -19.63 -6.40 -2.04
C GLU A 63 -19.55 -4.89 -2.28
N ARG A 64 -20.70 -4.22 -2.22
CA ARG A 64 -20.72 -2.76 -2.15
C ARG A 64 -20.75 -2.41 -0.68
N SER A 65 -19.65 -1.85 -0.21
CA SER A 65 -19.39 -1.61 1.20
C SER A 65 -19.00 -0.16 1.43
N ASP A 66 -18.92 0.20 2.70
CA ASP A 66 -18.37 1.48 3.16
C ASP A 66 -16.95 1.70 2.60
N PRO A 67 -16.48 2.96 2.53
CA PRO A 67 -15.08 3.27 2.26
C PRO A 67 -14.11 2.37 3.03
N LEU A 68 -13.00 1.98 2.41
CA LEU A 68 -12.02 1.08 3.03
C LEU A 68 -10.88 1.87 3.66
N TYR A 69 -10.49 1.53 4.89
CA TYR A 69 -9.31 2.05 5.57
C TYR A 69 -8.33 0.91 5.83
N VAL A 70 -7.22 0.90 5.11
CA VAL A 70 -6.19 -0.15 5.21
C VAL A 70 -5.00 0.37 6.01
N PHE A 71 -4.77 -0.19 7.19
CA PHE A 71 -3.64 0.20 8.05
C PHE A 71 -2.68 -0.95 8.31
N GLY A 72 -1.52 -0.63 8.90
CA GLY A 72 -0.47 -1.60 9.20
C GLY A 72 0.92 -1.01 8.93
N PRO A 73 2.00 -1.77 9.16
CA PRO A 73 3.34 -1.20 9.14
C PRO A 73 3.80 -0.76 7.74
N THR A 74 4.84 0.07 7.70
CA THR A 74 5.40 0.54 6.43
C THR A 74 5.97 -0.61 5.60
N GLY A 75 5.64 -0.64 4.31
CA GLY A 75 6.12 -1.68 3.40
C GLY A 75 5.55 -3.08 3.66
N SER A 76 4.40 -3.20 4.33
CA SER A 76 3.63 -4.45 4.47
C SER A 76 2.83 -4.84 3.21
N GLY A 77 2.67 -3.92 2.26
CA GLY A 77 2.02 -4.21 0.98
C GLY A 77 0.61 -3.65 0.81
N LYS A 78 0.11 -2.83 1.74
CA LYS A 78 -1.23 -2.18 1.71
C LYS A 78 -1.62 -1.63 0.33
N THR A 79 -0.87 -0.64 -0.16
CA THR A 79 -1.14 0.06 -1.43
C THR A 79 -1.02 -0.90 -2.62
N SER A 80 -0.02 -1.78 -2.61
CA SER A 80 0.17 -2.77 -3.69
C SER A 80 -0.97 -3.79 -3.75
N LEU A 81 -1.50 -4.21 -2.61
CA LEU A 81 -2.62 -5.16 -2.52
C LEU A 81 -3.90 -4.55 -3.12
N VAL A 82 -4.24 -3.32 -2.73
CA VAL A 82 -5.39 -2.60 -3.27
C VAL A 82 -5.26 -2.42 -4.79
N LYS A 83 -4.08 -1.99 -5.26
CA LYS A 83 -3.83 -1.78 -6.69
C LYS A 83 -3.84 -3.07 -7.50
N GLU A 84 -3.33 -4.17 -6.94
CA GLU A 84 -3.35 -5.47 -7.61
C GLU A 84 -4.79 -5.98 -7.77
N LEU A 85 -5.60 -5.92 -6.70
CA LEU A 85 -7.01 -6.32 -6.77
C LEU A 85 -7.79 -5.44 -7.76
N ALA A 86 -7.57 -4.13 -7.73
CA ALA A 86 -8.16 -3.21 -8.70
C ALA A 86 -7.73 -3.53 -10.14
N ALA A 87 -6.45 -3.82 -10.38
CA ALA A 87 -5.93 -4.18 -11.68
C ALA A 87 -6.62 -5.42 -12.26
N ARG A 88 -6.80 -6.46 -11.44
CA ARG A 88 -7.46 -7.72 -11.85
C ARG A 88 -8.95 -7.56 -12.14
N LEU A 89 -9.60 -6.52 -11.58
CA LEU A 89 -10.98 -6.13 -11.86
C LEU A 89 -11.10 -5.01 -12.91
N HIS A 90 -9.97 -4.64 -13.53
CA HIS A 90 -9.85 -3.56 -14.51
C HIS A 90 -10.24 -2.16 -14.02
N TYR A 91 -10.27 -1.94 -12.70
CA TYR A 91 -10.62 -0.65 -12.11
C TYR A 91 -9.60 0.43 -12.46
N PRO A 92 -10.02 1.61 -12.95
CA PRO A 92 -9.16 2.78 -12.97
C PRO A 92 -8.86 3.21 -11.52
N VAL A 93 -7.59 3.48 -11.22
CA VAL A 93 -7.14 3.91 -9.89
C VAL A 93 -6.60 5.34 -9.95
N PHE A 94 -7.17 6.20 -9.13
CA PHE A 94 -6.80 7.60 -8.97
C PHE A 94 -6.13 7.76 -7.61
N GLU A 95 -4.80 7.65 -7.60
CA GLU A 95 -3.99 7.70 -6.38
C GLU A 95 -3.50 9.11 -6.07
N VAL A 96 -3.69 9.54 -4.82
CA VAL A 96 -3.09 10.74 -4.24
C VAL A 96 -2.39 10.34 -2.96
N THR A 97 -1.09 10.67 -2.84
CA THR A 97 -0.34 10.49 -1.59
C THR A 97 -0.42 11.77 -0.78
N ALA A 98 -0.92 11.67 0.44
CA ALA A 98 -1.08 12.79 1.33
C ALA A 98 0.27 13.29 1.87
N HIS A 99 0.29 14.58 2.19
CA HIS A 99 1.40 15.27 2.81
C HIS A 99 0.86 16.52 3.52
N GLY A 100 1.65 17.14 4.39
CA GLY A 100 1.22 18.30 5.20
C GLY A 100 0.90 19.60 4.44
N ARG A 101 0.83 19.55 3.11
CA ARG A 101 0.40 20.67 2.23
C ARG A 101 -0.72 20.26 1.27
N LEU A 102 -1.25 19.05 1.41
CA LEU A 102 -2.35 18.58 0.59
C LEU A 102 -3.57 19.43 0.92
N GLU A 103 -4.23 19.98 -0.09
CA GLU A 103 -5.46 20.74 0.04
C GLU A 103 -6.63 19.97 -0.58
N PHE A 104 -7.85 20.28 -0.16
CA PHE A 104 -9.03 19.61 -0.70
C PHE A 104 -9.20 19.88 -2.21
N ALA A 105 -8.77 21.06 -2.68
CA ALA A 105 -8.74 21.43 -4.09
C ALA A 105 -7.83 20.52 -4.94
N ASP A 106 -6.77 19.94 -4.36
CA ASP A 106 -5.92 18.95 -5.06
C ASP A 106 -6.68 17.65 -5.35
N LEU A 107 -7.68 17.33 -4.53
CA LEU A 107 -8.51 16.13 -4.67
C LEU A 107 -9.66 16.36 -5.67
N VAL A 108 -10.37 17.48 -5.54
CA VAL A 108 -11.62 17.73 -6.28
C VAL A 108 -11.41 18.50 -7.59
N GLY A 109 -10.34 19.29 -7.68
CA GLY A 109 -10.02 20.13 -8.82
C GLY A 109 -10.02 21.62 -8.49
N HIS A 110 -9.50 22.39 -9.44
CA HIS A 110 -9.36 23.85 -9.32
C HIS A 110 -9.48 24.50 -10.71
N LEU A 111 -9.73 25.81 -10.73
CA LEU A 111 -9.66 26.59 -11.96
C LEU A 111 -8.21 26.71 -12.43
N ALA A 112 -7.96 26.33 -13.69
CA ALA A 112 -6.66 26.41 -14.33
C ALA A 112 -6.75 27.20 -15.63
N VAL A 113 -5.70 27.97 -15.94
CA VAL A 113 -5.62 28.66 -17.23
C VAL A 113 -5.11 27.68 -18.28
N ARG A 114 -5.90 27.44 -19.34
CA ARG A 114 -5.54 26.61 -20.49
C ARG A 114 -5.82 27.40 -21.76
N ASP A 115 -4.83 27.54 -22.63
CA ASP A 115 -4.94 28.24 -23.91
C ASP A 115 -5.57 29.65 -23.83
N GLY A 116 -5.41 30.34 -22.69
CA GLY A 116 -5.95 31.67 -22.44
C GLY A 116 -7.40 31.73 -21.91
N SER A 117 -8.07 30.58 -21.71
CA SER A 117 -9.33 30.49 -20.98
C SER A 117 -9.13 29.93 -19.56
N MET A 118 -10.01 30.32 -18.64
CA MET A 118 -10.14 29.67 -17.34
C MET A 118 -11.03 28.45 -17.48
N ASP A 119 -10.44 27.26 -17.42
CA ASP A 119 -11.15 25.99 -17.48
C ASP A 119 -11.03 25.28 -16.13
N TYR A 120 -12.09 24.59 -15.70
CA TYR A 120 -12.03 23.78 -14.49
C TYR A 120 -11.27 22.47 -14.73
N ALA A 121 -10.18 22.28 -14.00
CA ALA A 121 -9.38 21.07 -14.05
C ALA A 121 -9.85 20.11 -12.95
N TYR A 122 -10.61 19.08 -13.32
CA TYR A 122 -11.11 18.07 -12.40
C TYR A 122 -9.98 17.31 -11.70
N GLY A 123 -10.09 17.19 -10.38
CA GLY A 123 -9.14 16.45 -9.56
C GLY A 123 -9.39 14.94 -9.53
N PRO A 124 -8.45 14.15 -8.99
CA PRO A 124 -8.50 12.69 -9.01
C PRO A 124 -9.75 12.10 -8.32
N LEU A 125 -10.20 12.70 -7.22
CA LEU A 125 -11.42 12.26 -6.52
C LEU A 125 -12.66 12.47 -7.40
N THR A 126 -12.77 13.66 -8.01
CA THR A 126 -13.89 13.99 -8.89
C THR A 126 -13.94 13.07 -10.11
N LEU A 127 -12.79 12.75 -10.71
CA LEU A 127 -12.71 11.83 -11.85
C LEU A 127 -13.15 10.41 -11.47
N ALA A 128 -12.68 9.90 -10.32
CA ALA A 128 -13.08 8.59 -9.81
C ALA A 128 -14.60 8.53 -9.53
N MET A 129 -15.15 9.57 -8.90
CA MET A 129 -16.59 9.67 -8.62
C MET A 129 -17.40 9.72 -9.92
N ARG A 130 -16.99 10.51 -10.91
CA ARG A 130 -17.73 10.71 -12.15
C ARG A 130 -17.77 9.49 -13.05
N HIS A 131 -16.63 8.82 -13.22
CA HIS A 131 -16.46 7.78 -14.24
C HIS A 131 -16.54 6.36 -13.69
N GLY A 132 -16.61 6.20 -12.37
CA GLY A 132 -16.47 4.89 -11.74
C GLY A 132 -15.01 4.51 -11.70
N GLY A 133 -14.42 4.63 -10.52
CA GLY A 133 -13.05 4.25 -10.29
C GLY A 133 -12.78 4.15 -8.80
N LEU A 134 -11.58 3.68 -8.49
CA LEU A 134 -11.09 3.62 -7.13
C LEU A 134 -10.25 4.87 -6.87
N PHE A 135 -10.73 5.73 -5.97
CA PHE A 135 -9.92 6.79 -5.41
C PHE A 135 -9.11 6.24 -4.25
N LEU A 136 -7.78 6.38 -4.33
CA LEU A 136 -6.83 5.86 -3.35
C LEU A 136 -6.11 7.02 -2.66
N LEU A 137 -6.49 7.33 -1.43
CA LEU A 137 -5.82 8.31 -0.58
C LEU A 137 -4.75 7.62 0.27
N ASN A 138 -3.51 7.66 -0.21
CA ASN A 138 -2.38 7.00 0.42
C ASN A 138 -1.79 7.87 1.53
N GLU A 139 -1.42 7.28 2.67
CA GLU A 139 -0.91 7.98 3.86
C GLU A 139 -1.92 8.98 4.45
N ILE A 140 -3.20 8.56 4.57
CA ILE A 140 -4.29 9.42 5.09
C ILE A 140 -4.02 9.93 6.51
N ASP A 141 -3.17 9.25 7.27
CA ASP A 141 -2.68 9.68 8.57
C ASP A 141 -1.83 10.97 8.51
N LEU A 142 -1.43 11.45 7.33
CA LEU A 142 -0.78 12.75 7.13
C LEU A 142 -1.74 13.88 6.72
N VAL A 143 -3.03 13.57 6.56
CA VAL A 143 -4.06 14.51 6.07
C VAL A 143 -4.48 15.46 7.18
N SER A 144 -4.61 16.76 6.85
CA SER A 144 -5.09 17.76 7.79
C SER A 144 -6.60 17.56 8.10
N PRO A 145 -7.07 17.98 9.29
CA PRO A 145 -8.49 17.89 9.63
C PRO A 145 -9.42 18.55 8.62
N ASP A 146 -8.99 19.63 7.97
CA ASP A 146 -9.78 20.36 6.98
C ASP A 146 -10.02 19.54 5.71
N VAL A 147 -8.99 18.83 5.22
CA VAL A 147 -9.13 17.94 4.05
C VAL A 147 -9.96 16.71 4.41
N ALA A 148 -9.75 16.13 5.59
CA ALA A 148 -10.57 15.02 6.07
C ALA A 148 -12.06 15.44 6.16
N ALA A 149 -12.35 16.62 6.71
CA ALA A 149 -13.70 17.16 6.79
C ALA A 149 -14.33 17.39 5.41
N GLY A 150 -13.55 17.85 4.42
CA GLY A 150 -13.98 17.97 3.03
C GLY A 150 -14.43 16.64 2.40
N CYS A 151 -13.82 15.53 2.82
CA CYS A 151 -14.17 14.19 2.34
C CYS A 151 -15.43 13.59 2.98
N ASN A 152 -15.92 14.12 4.12
CA ASN A 152 -17.05 13.53 4.87
C ASN A 152 -18.28 13.23 4.01
N GLY A 153 -18.71 14.20 3.19
CA GLY A 153 -19.89 14.02 2.34
C GLY A 153 -19.71 12.89 1.32
N VAL A 154 -18.51 12.76 0.75
CA VAL A 154 -18.19 11.69 -0.22
C VAL A 154 -18.15 10.33 0.46
N LEU A 155 -17.59 10.26 1.67
CA LEU A 155 -17.57 9.04 2.48
C LEU A 155 -18.98 8.60 2.91
N ASP A 156 -19.88 9.57 3.14
CA ASP A 156 -21.32 9.33 3.40
C ASP A 156 -22.11 8.99 2.11
N GLY A 157 -21.45 8.91 0.95
CA GLY A 157 -22.07 8.59 -0.34
C GLY A 157 -22.84 9.75 -0.99
N GLN A 158 -22.67 10.99 -0.51
CA GLN A 158 -23.35 12.15 -1.04
C GLN A 158 -22.70 12.66 -2.35
N PRO A 159 -23.45 13.39 -3.20
CA PRO A 159 -22.87 14.10 -4.33
C PRO A 159 -21.83 15.14 -3.89
N LEU A 160 -20.74 15.23 -4.65
CA LEU A 160 -19.70 16.23 -4.45
C LEU A 160 -20.07 17.55 -5.16
N CYS A 161 -20.11 18.66 -4.41
CA CYS A 161 -20.37 19.99 -4.96
C CYS A 161 -19.07 20.72 -5.29
N LEU A 162 -18.89 21.08 -6.56
CA LEU A 162 -17.73 21.81 -7.07
C LEU A 162 -18.07 23.30 -7.17
N ALA A 163 -17.96 24.01 -6.03
CA ALA A 163 -18.35 25.42 -5.93
C ALA A 163 -17.62 26.31 -6.95
N GLU A 164 -16.32 26.09 -7.17
CA GLU A 164 -15.52 26.83 -8.15
C GLU A 164 -15.92 26.54 -9.60
N ASN A 165 -16.55 25.39 -9.87
CA ASN A 165 -17.08 25.04 -11.19
C ASN A 165 -18.58 25.39 -11.32
N GLY A 166 -18.99 26.53 -10.78
CA GLY A 166 -20.38 26.99 -10.86
C GLY A 166 -21.36 26.15 -10.03
N GLY A 167 -20.89 25.41 -9.03
CA GLY A 167 -21.73 24.57 -8.17
C GLY A 167 -22.14 23.25 -8.83
N GLU A 168 -21.36 22.73 -9.78
CA GLU A 168 -21.59 21.43 -10.38
C GLU A 168 -21.69 20.34 -9.29
N LEU A 169 -22.72 19.50 -9.38
CA LEU A 169 -22.91 18.35 -8.50
C LEU A 169 -22.48 17.07 -9.21
N VAL A 170 -21.46 16.40 -8.67
CA VAL A 170 -20.96 15.11 -9.16
C VAL A 170 -21.47 14.00 -8.24
N SER A 171 -22.45 13.23 -8.72
CA SER A 171 -22.94 12.06 -8.00
C SER A 171 -21.97 10.89 -8.15
N PRO A 172 -21.73 10.09 -7.09
CA PRO A 172 -20.83 8.95 -7.18
C PRO A 172 -21.39 7.89 -8.13
N HIS A 173 -20.58 7.51 -9.13
CA HIS A 173 -20.86 6.42 -10.03
C HIS A 173 -21.08 5.12 -9.24
N PRO A 174 -21.93 4.17 -9.70
CA PRO A 174 -22.17 2.93 -8.97
C PRO A 174 -20.91 2.09 -8.67
N LEU A 175 -19.93 2.13 -9.57
CA LEU A 175 -18.64 1.49 -9.37
C LEU A 175 -17.62 2.35 -8.62
N PHE A 176 -17.93 3.58 -8.21
CA PHE A 176 -17.01 4.38 -7.39
C PHE A 176 -16.65 3.63 -6.10
N ARG A 177 -15.37 3.76 -5.71
CA ARG A 177 -14.78 3.15 -4.53
C ARG A 177 -13.80 4.13 -3.89
N PHE A 178 -13.85 4.27 -2.57
CA PHE A 178 -12.91 5.07 -1.80
C PHE A 178 -12.05 4.14 -0.94
N VAL A 179 -10.72 4.24 -1.07
CA VAL A 179 -9.78 3.52 -0.23
C VAL A 179 -8.77 4.50 0.36
N ALA A 180 -8.53 4.39 1.65
CA ALA A 180 -7.47 5.07 2.36
C ALA A 180 -6.42 4.07 2.83
N THR A 181 -5.14 4.44 2.81
CA THR A 181 -4.09 3.67 3.48
C THR A 181 -3.39 4.50 4.54
N ALA A 182 -2.99 3.87 5.64
CA ALA A 182 -2.30 4.53 6.75
C ALA A 182 -1.25 3.62 7.38
N ASN A 183 -0.34 4.19 8.16
CA ASN A 183 0.53 3.40 9.03
C ASN A 183 -0.10 3.16 10.41
N THR A 184 -1.02 4.03 10.85
CA THR A 184 -1.77 3.88 12.10
C THR A 184 -3.23 3.50 11.82
N ASN A 185 -3.95 3.04 12.84
CA ASN A 185 -5.39 2.77 12.76
C ASN A 185 -6.25 4.05 12.98
N GLY A 186 -5.67 5.23 12.79
CA GLY A 186 -6.31 6.53 13.08
C GLY A 186 -6.21 6.97 14.56
N ALA A 187 -5.75 6.11 15.47
CA ALA A 187 -5.44 6.52 16.85
C ALA A 187 -4.09 7.23 16.94
N PHE A 188 -3.79 7.78 18.13
CA PHE A 188 -2.46 8.32 18.43
C PHE A 188 -1.41 7.21 18.32
N ASP A 189 -0.29 7.51 17.66
CA ASP A 189 0.84 6.58 17.63
C ASP A 189 1.57 6.58 18.98
N GLU A 190 1.10 5.74 19.90
CA GLU A 190 1.69 5.57 21.24
C GLU A 190 3.14 5.06 21.18
N THR A 191 3.54 4.44 20.06
CA THR A 191 4.89 3.91 19.89
C THR A 191 5.90 5.00 19.49
N GLY A 192 5.43 6.13 18.96
CA GLY A 192 6.26 7.21 18.43
C GLY A 192 7.10 6.82 17.20
N LEU A 193 6.83 5.65 16.59
CA LEU A 193 7.60 5.10 15.48
C LEU A 193 7.27 5.78 14.14
N TYR A 194 6.09 6.36 14.00
CA TYR A 194 5.60 7.03 12.80
C TYR A 194 5.48 8.54 13.03
N GLN A 195 6.62 9.23 12.88
CA GLN A 195 6.67 10.69 13.01
C GLN A 195 5.81 11.40 11.97
N GLY A 196 5.04 12.40 12.43
CA GLY A 196 4.21 13.25 11.58
C GLY A 196 2.81 12.71 11.30
N THR A 197 2.47 11.52 11.79
CA THR A 197 1.10 11.01 11.75
C THR A 197 0.17 11.85 12.64
N LEU A 198 -1.05 12.06 12.18
CA LEU A 198 -2.10 12.83 12.83
C LEU A 198 -3.20 11.88 13.28
N GLN A 199 -3.60 12.02 14.53
CA GLN A 199 -4.77 11.32 15.05
C GLN A 199 -6.01 11.76 14.27
N GLN A 200 -6.80 10.79 13.84
CA GLN A 200 -8.02 11.02 13.09
C GLN A 200 -9.22 11.15 14.04
N ASN A 201 -10.19 11.95 13.64
CA ASN A 201 -11.43 12.13 14.40
C ASN A 201 -12.25 10.82 14.38
N LEU A 202 -12.81 10.41 15.52
CA LEU A 202 -13.64 9.20 15.61
C LEU A 202 -14.82 9.19 14.63
N ALA A 203 -15.50 10.33 14.44
CA ALA A 203 -16.59 10.43 13.48
C ALA A 203 -16.10 10.24 12.03
N PHE A 204 -14.88 10.69 11.72
CA PHE A 204 -14.28 10.44 10.42
C PHE A 204 -14.00 8.95 10.21
N MET A 205 -13.45 8.30 11.24
CA MET A 205 -13.12 6.87 11.21
C MET A 205 -14.35 5.95 11.15
N ASP A 206 -15.48 6.35 11.75
CA ASP A 206 -16.74 5.58 11.76
C ASP A 206 -17.35 5.35 10.36
N ARG A 207 -16.87 6.10 9.35
CA ARG A 207 -17.28 5.98 7.94
C ARG A 207 -16.52 4.91 7.17
N PHE A 208 -15.56 4.25 7.81
CA PHE A 208 -14.69 3.29 7.14
C PHE A 208 -14.89 1.88 7.67
N TRP A 209 -14.78 0.90 6.76
CA TRP A 209 -14.39 -0.45 7.12
C TRP A 209 -12.87 -0.48 7.33
N LEU A 210 -12.41 -0.78 8.54
CA LEU A 210 -11.00 -0.93 8.86
C LEU A 210 -10.47 -2.34 8.54
N CYS A 211 -9.32 -2.42 7.87
CA CYS A 211 -8.59 -3.66 7.63
C CYS A 211 -7.12 -3.49 8.02
N GLU A 212 -6.59 -4.44 8.79
CA GLU A 212 -5.18 -4.49 9.14
C GLU A 212 -4.40 -5.38 8.17
N VAL A 213 -3.32 -4.84 7.60
CA VAL A 213 -2.40 -5.57 6.74
C VAL A 213 -1.01 -5.54 7.36
N GLY A 214 -0.73 -6.59 8.12
CA GLY A 214 0.59 -6.91 8.67
C GLY A 214 1.58 -7.40 7.61
N TYR A 215 2.80 -7.69 8.03
CA TYR A 215 3.76 -8.38 7.16
C TYR A 215 3.25 -9.80 6.85
N PRO A 216 3.52 -10.34 5.64
CA PRO A 216 3.12 -11.69 5.30
C PRO A 216 3.75 -12.72 6.24
N GLU A 217 3.06 -13.85 6.44
CA GLU A 217 3.61 -14.99 7.18
C GLU A 217 4.89 -15.55 6.54
N GLU A 218 5.66 -16.32 7.30
CA GLU A 218 6.95 -16.85 6.87
C GLU A 218 6.84 -17.64 5.56
N GLN A 219 5.79 -18.44 5.40
CA GLN A 219 5.54 -19.23 4.21
C GLN A 219 5.33 -18.34 2.97
N ALA A 220 4.63 -17.22 3.13
CA ALA A 220 4.39 -16.28 2.05
C ALA A 220 5.68 -15.51 1.69
N GLU A 221 6.45 -15.03 2.67
CA GLU A 221 7.73 -14.36 2.39
C GLU A 221 8.76 -15.32 1.76
N MET A 222 8.75 -16.60 2.16
CA MET A 222 9.57 -17.64 1.53
C MET A 222 9.20 -17.83 0.06
N ALA A 223 7.91 -17.89 -0.27
CA ALA A 223 7.45 -18.00 -1.66
C ALA A 223 7.83 -16.75 -2.48
N LEU A 224 7.68 -15.55 -1.92
CA LEU A 224 8.10 -14.30 -2.56
C LEU A 224 9.61 -14.28 -2.85
N LEU A 225 10.43 -14.70 -1.89
CA LEU A 225 11.88 -14.80 -2.07
C LEU A 225 12.27 -15.88 -3.09
N ALA A 226 11.58 -17.01 -3.12
CA ALA A 226 11.82 -18.08 -4.08
C ALA A 226 11.55 -17.62 -5.52
N GLY A 227 10.44 -16.91 -5.76
CA GLY A 227 10.10 -16.38 -7.10
C GLY A 227 11.09 -15.33 -7.60
N ARG A 228 11.64 -14.51 -6.71
CA ARG A 228 12.53 -13.38 -7.08
C ARG A 228 14.01 -13.74 -7.08
N THR A 229 14.42 -14.60 -6.15
CA THR A 229 15.82 -14.97 -5.88
C THR A 229 15.99 -16.48 -5.81
N ALA A 230 15.55 -17.16 -6.88
CA ALA A 230 15.63 -18.61 -6.99
C ALA A 230 17.06 -19.16 -6.79
N MET A 231 18.09 -18.37 -7.13
CA MET A 231 19.50 -18.72 -6.99
C MET A 231 20.01 -18.73 -5.53
N LEU A 232 19.30 -18.08 -4.59
CA LEU A 232 19.64 -18.20 -3.18
C LEU A 232 19.16 -19.55 -2.65
N PRO A 233 20.01 -20.29 -1.91
CA PRO A 233 19.60 -21.52 -1.23
C PRO A 233 18.39 -21.30 -0.32
N GLU A 234 17.54 -22.33 -0.20
CA GLU A 234 16.33 -22.26 0.62
C GLU A 234 16.62 -21.99 2.10
N ASP A 235 17.68 -22.57 2.65
CA ASP A 235 18.13 -22.33 4.03
C ASP A 235 18.56 -20.87 4.25
N VAL A 236 19.20 -20.26 3.25
CA VAL A 236 19.55 -18.83 3.28
C VAL A 236 18.28 -17.98 3.27
N ARG A 237 17.32 -18.27 2.39
CA ARG A 237 16.02 -17.56 2.37
C ARG A 237 15.28 -17.68 3.70
N ALA A 238 15.21 -18.89 4.27
CA ALA A 238 14.57 -19.14 5.57
C ALA A 238 15.22 -18.33 6.70
N ARG A 239 16.55 -18.28 6.73
CA ARG A 239 17.30 -17.44 7.68
C ARG A 239 17.06 -15.94 7.47
N MET A 240 16.86 -15.49 6.23
CA MET A 240 16.54 -14.09 5.95
C MET A 240 15.14 -13.71 6.47
N VAL A 241 14.15 -14.59 6.30
CA VAL A 241 12.81 -14.42 6.88
C VAL A 241 12.87 -14.41 8.41
N HIS A 242 13.58 -15.38 9.00
CA HIS A 242 13.79 -15.43 10.44
C HIS A 242 14.46 -14.15 10.98
N PHE A 243 15.50 -13.66 10.30
CA PHE A 243 16.15 -12.39 10.63
C PHE A 243 15.17 -11.22 10.56
N ALA A 244 14.35 -11.13 9.50
CA ALA A 244 13.37 -10.07 9.35
C ALA A 244 12.36 -10.07 10.52
N ASN A 245 11.87 -11.25 10.93
CA ASN A 245 10.94 -11.40 12.04
C ASN A 245 11.55 -11.00 13.38
N GLU A 246 12.79 -11.37 13.65
CA GLU A 246 13.51 -10.92 14.86
C GLU A 246 13.64 -9.39 14.90
N VAL A 247 13.99 -8.75 13.77
CA VAL A 247 14.07 -7.28 13.69
C VAL A 247 12.69 -6.62 13.86
N ARG A 248 11.62 -7.22 13.33
CA ARG A 248 10.24 -6.72 13.54
C ARG A 248 9.83 -6.77 15.01
N ARG A 249 10.16 -7.86 15.72
CA ARG A 249 9.91 -7.97 17.18
C ARG A 249 10.65 -6.90 17.97
N LEU A 250 11.92 -6.67 17.65
CA LEU A 250 12.72 -5.61 18.26
C LEU A 250 12.16 -4.22 17.98
N PHE A 251 11.60 -3.98 16.79
CA PHE A 251 10.98 -2.70 16.43
C PHE A 251 9.70 -2.41 17.23
N VAL A 252 8.84 -3.43 17.41
CA VAL A 252 7.59 -3.31 18.20
C VAL A 252 7.85 -3.28 19.71
N GLY A 253 9.04 -3.72 20.16
CA GLY A 253 9.38 -3.79 21.58
C GLY A 253 8.92 -5.09 22.26
N GLU A 254 8.48 -6.08 21.48
CA GLU A 254 8.15 -7.42 21.95
C GLU A 254 9.42 -8.28 22.08
N ALA A 255 10.30 -7.91 23.02
CA ALA A 255 11.37 -8.79 23.47
C ALA A 255 10.93 -9.48 24.76
N ALA A 256 10.96 -10.82 24.77
CA ALA A 256 10.51 -11.66 25.88
C ALA A 256 10.98 -11.15 27.26
N GLY A 257 10.05 -10.63 28.06
CA GLY A 257 10.20 -10.45 29.50
C GLY A 257 11.00 -9.24 29.99
N GLU A 258 11.66 -8.46 29.12
CA GLU A 258 12.36 -7.23 29.51
C GLU A 258 12.06 -6.10 28.51
N ILE A 259 11.35 -5.06 28.97
CA ILE A 259 11.31 -3.76 28.28
C ILE A 259 12.75 -3.26 28.29
N THR A 260 13.45 -3.12 27.16
CA THR A 260 14.56 -2.14 27.06
C THR A 260 15.21 -1.86 25.70
N LYS A 261 14.88 -2.51 24.57
CA LYS A 261 15.47 -2.10 23.28
C LYS A 261 14.48 -2.12 22.11
N THR A 262 13.67 -1.08 22.02
CA THR A 262 13.03 -0.71 20.75
C THR A 262 14.10 -0.17 19.80
N ILE A 263 14.13 -0.68 18.58
CA ILE A 263 14.98 -0.13 17.51
C ILE A 263 14.16 0.81 16.63
N GLU A 264 14.83 1.80 16.03
CA GLU A 264 14.19 2.84 15.21
C GLU A 264 13.95 2.43 13.75
N VAL A 265 14.37 1.22 13.34
CA VAL A 265 14.16 0.70 11.99
C VAL A 265 13.45 -0.65 12.01
N THR A 266 12.51 -0.83 11.08
CA THR A 266 11.80 -2.11 10.88
C THR A 266 12.31 -2.85 9.63
N PHE A 267 12.07 -4.15 9.58
CA PHE A 267 12.44 -4.99 8.44
C PHE A 267 11.23 -5.29 7.55
N SER A 268 10.82 -4.31 6.75
CA SER A 268 9.68 -4.48 5.84
C SER A 268 9.90 -5.59 4.80
N THR A 269 8.83 -6.16 4.25
CA THR A 269 8.94 -7.13 3.13
C THR A 269 9.68 -6.53 1.94
N ARG A 270 9.52 -5.23 1.67
CA ARG A 270 10.32 -4.49 0.67
C ARG A 270 11.82 -4.53 0.97
N THR A 271 12.21 -4.35 2.24
CA THR A 271 13.60 -4.44 2.69
C THR A 271 14.13 -5.86 2.54
N LEU A 272 13.33 -6.87 2.87
CA LEU A 272 13.67 -8.29 2.73
C LEU A 272 13.95 -8.68 1.27
N LEU A 273 13.05 -8.35 0.35
CA LEU A 273 13.24 -8.62 -1.07
C LEU A 273 14.48 -7.89 -1.62
N ARG A 274 14.70 -6.63 -1.21
CA ARG A 274 15.90 -5.88 -1.58
C ARG A 274 17.17 -6.54 -1.03
N TRP A 275 17.15 -7.00 0.21
CA TRP A 275 18.30 -7.62 0.85
C TRP A 275 18.71 -8.89 0.10
N ALA A 276 17.73 -9.74 -0.25
CA ALA A 276 17.93 -10.92 -1.08
C ALA A 276 18.52 -10.59 -2.46
N ASP A 277 17.91 -9.62 -3.17
CA ASP A 277 18.43 -9.17 -4.48
C ASP A 277 19.88 -8.71 -4.39
N LEU A 278 20.22 -7.93 -3.36
CA LEU A 278 21.57 -7.42 -3.14
C LEU A 278 22.54 -8.54 -2.76
N THR A 279 22.12 -9.51 -1.94
CA THR A 279 22.94 -10.69 -1.60
C THR A 279 23.33 -11.45 -2.87
N VAL A 280 22.40 -11.65 -3.81
CA VAL A 280 22.70 -12.28 -5.11
C VAL A 280 23.69 -11.43 -5.91
N ARG A 281 23.45 -10.12 -6.03
CA ARG A 281 24.32 -9.22 -6.81
C ARG A 281 25.74 -9.11 -6.25
N PHE A 282 25.89 -9.19 -4.93
CA PHE A 282 27.19 -9.13 -4.26
C PHE A 282 27.83 -10.50 -4.05
N GLN A 283 27.26 -11.58 -4.58
CA GLN A 283 27.86 -12.92 -4.50
C GLN A 283 29.35 -12.96 -4.91
N PRO A 284 29.80 -12.24 -5.97
CA PRO A 284 31.22 -12.24 -6.36
C PRO A 284 32.21 -11.75 -5.29
N LEU A 285 31.74 -10.97 -4.30
CA LEU A 285 32.58 -10.49 -3.19
C LEU A 285 33.03 -11.63 -2.26
N ALA A 286 32.36 -12.79 -2.31
CA ALA A 286 32.78 -13.96 -1.55
C ALA A 286 34.22 -14.39 -1.89
N HIS A 287 34.68 -14.18 -3.13
CA HIS A 287 36.06 -14.48 -3.54
C HIS A 287 37.11 -13.59 -2.87
N GLN A 288 36.68 -12.48 -2.26
CA GLN A 288 37.54 -11.55 -1.51
C GLN A 288 37.40 -11.74 0.01
N GLY A 289 36.75 -12.82 0.46
CA GLY A 289 36.49 -13.09 1.88
C GLY A 289 35.39 -12.22 2.50
N ILE A 290 34.59 -11.51 1.68
CA ILE A 290 33.48 -10.68 2.16
C ILE A 290 32.18 -11.48 2.06
N GLN A 291 31.48 -11.65 3.18
CA GLN A 291 30.19 -12.35 3.23
C GLN A 291 29.09 -11.51 2.56
N PRO A 292 28.49 -11.95 1.43
CA PRO A 292 27.53 -11.14 0.66
C PRO A 292 26.26 -10.78 1.44
N VAL A 293 25.77 -11.69 2.29
CA VAL A 293 24.57 -11.48 3.13
C VAL A 293 24.77 -10.29 4.06
N THR A 294 25.85 -10.28 4.83
CA THR A 294 26.21 -9.21 5.77
C THR A 294 26.53 -7.90 5.05
N TYR A 295 27.24 -7.98 3.92
CA TYR A 295 27.57 -6.80 3.11
C TYR A 295 26.33 -6.13 2.49
N ALA A 296 25.34 -6.94 2.09
CA ALA A 296 24.06 -6.47 1.57
C ALA A 296 23.15 -5.88 2.65
N LEU A 297 23.25 -6.34 3.91
CA LEU A 297 22.40 -5.90 5.02
C LEU A 297 22.53 -4.40 5.27
N ASP A 298 23.74 -3.86 5.26
CA ASP A 298 23.98 -2.41 5.44
C ASP A 298 23.29 -1.58 4.36
N ARG A 299 23.33 -2.04 3.12
CA ARG A 299 22.71 -1.35 1.97
C ARG A 299 21.20 -1.51 1.95
N ALA A 300 20.68 -2.62 2.47
CA ALA A 300 19.26 -2.87 2.57
C ALA A 300 18.62 -2.08 3.71
N LEU A 301 19.26 -2.05 4.89
CA LEU A 301 18.71 -1.45 6.11
C LEU A 301 19.75 -0.72 6.96
N GLY A 302 20.94 -1.31 7.18
CA GLY A 302 21.86 -0.85 8.24
C GLY A 302 22.30 0.62 8.12
N TYR A 303 22.43 1.18 6.92
CA TYR A 303 22.78 2.61 6.73
C TYR A 303 21.67 3.59 7.11
N ARG A 304 20.45 3.11 7.36
CA ARG A 304 19.32 3.94 7.86
C ARG A 304 19.25 3.95 9.39
N ALA A 305 19.95 3.02 10.03
CA ALA A 305 19.95 2.88 11.47
C ALA A 305 21.03 3.76 12.11
N SER A 306 20.80 4.13 13.37
CA SER A 306 21.80 4.59 14.33
C SER A 306 22.95 3.60 14.43
N ARG A 307 24.07 4.04 15.01
CA ARG A 307 25.26 3.19 15.15
C ARG A 307 24.97 2.00 16.05
N GLU A 308 24.21 2.24 17.11
CA GLU A 308 23.80 1.28 18.12
C GLU A 308 22.89 0.20 17.51
N THR A 309 21.82 0.61 16.81
CA THR A 309 20.91 -0.32 16.15
C THR A 309 21.61 -1.06 15.01
N ARG A 310 22.48 -0.39 14.25
CA ARG A 310 23.27 -1.06 13.21
C ARG A 310 24.17 -2.13 13.81
N ALA A 311 24.86 -1.87 14.92
CA ALA A 311 25.68 -2.88 15.60
C ALA A 311 24.83 -4.10 16.03
N LEU A 312 23.65 -3.86 16.61
CA LEU A 312 22.70 -4.92 16.98
C LEU A 312 22.25 -5.76 15.77
N LEU A 313 21.95 -5.12 14.64
CA LEU A 313 21.57 -5.82 13.40
C LEU A 313 22.71 -6.74 12.92
N HIS A 314 23.97 -6.31 13.05
CA HIS A 314 25.12 -7.15 12.68
C HIS A 314 25.36 -8.30 13.66
N GLU A 315 25.20 -8.09 14.96
CA GLU A 315 25.27 -9.17 15.96
C GLU A 315 24.20 -10.24 15.70
N LEU A 316 22.96 -9.79 15.43
CA LEU A 316 21.86 -10.67 15.05
C LEU A 316 22.16 -11.44 13.75
N ALA A 317 22.76 -10.77 12.76
CA ALA A 317 23.10 -11.38 11.48
C ALA A 317 24.20 -12.45 11.64
N GLN A 318 25.23 -12.17 12.45
CA GLN A 318 26.29 -13.14 12.75
C GLN A 318 25.74 -14.40 13.45
N ARG A 319 24.77 -14.23 14.37
CA ARG A 319 24.10 -15.35 15.05
C ARG A 319 23.31 -16.23 14.08
N ILE A 320 22.62 -15.63 13.12
CA ILE A 320 21.72 -16.33 12.18
C ILE A 320 22.48 -16.89 10.96
N PHE A 321 23.53 -16.19 10.52
CA PHE A 321 24.38 -16.56 9.38
C PHE A 321 25.83 -16.80 9.84
N PRO A 322 26.09 -17.84 10.66
CA PRO A 322 27.45 -18.16 11.07
C PRO A 322 28.32 -18.40 9.84
N VAL A 323 29.51 -17.82 9.85
CA VAL A 323 30.55 -18.11 8.85
C VAL A 323 30.96 -19.57 9.08
N ALA A 324 30.91 -20.40 8.04
CA ALA A 324 31.49 -21.74 8.12
C ALA A 324 32.98 -21.59 8.45
N GLY A 325 33.38 -22.14 9.60
CA GLY A 325 34.77 -22.15 10.06
C GLY A 325 35.68 -23.01 9.18
#